data_AF-A0A4D9D9P3-F1
#
_entry.id   AF-A0A4D9D9P3-F1
#
_cell.length_a   1.000
_cell.length_b   1.000
_cell.length_c   1.000
_cell.angle_alpha   90.00
_cell.angle_beta   90.00
_cell.angle_gamma   90.00
#
_symmetry.space_group_name_H-M   'P 1'
#
loop_
_entity.id
_entity.type
_entity.pdbx_description
1 polymer ?
#
loop_
_entity_poly.entity_id
_entity_poly.type
_entity_poly.pdbx_seq_one_letter_code
_entity_poly.pdbx_strand_id
1 'polypeptide(L)'
;MANRKIQFSDNEDNTDRVTQVELRGDGSVSFISDSTNAVDVQGSWRPGDEGKVGFLLERFYSDSGDSKYSMTRIYEGIITISGTSIRGEGRIEMEKYNDLFTCGFFSLISVDDDPDDFFEKLKPGHTVMQGIDQ
;
A
#
# COMPACT_ATOMS: atom_id res chain seq x y z
N MET A 1 -13.03 -6.86 9.82
CA MET A 1 -12.80 -6.21 8.51
C MET A 1 -11.93 -7.16 7.72
N ALA A 2 -12.21 -7.40 6.44
CA ALA A 2 -11.38 -8.31 5.63
C ALA A 2 -10.03 -7.65 5.35
N ASN A 3 -8.97 -8.43 5.21
CA ASN A 3 -7.65 -7.96 4.79
C ASN A 3 -7.52 -8.14 3.29
N ARG A 4 -6.65 -7.36 2.64
CA ARG A 4 -6.47 -7.44 1.19
C ARG A 4 -5.02 -7.56 0.79
N LYS A 5 -4.68 -8.60 0.02
CA LYS A 5 -3.35 -8.73 -0.55
C LYS A 5 -3.27 -7.94 -1.85
N ILE A 6 -2.34 -7.00 -1.89
CA ILE A 6 -2.06 -6.22 -3.09
C ILE A 6 -0.62 -6.44 -3.54
N GLN A 7 -0.43 -6.35 -4.84
CA GLN A 7 0.88 -6.14 -5.44
C GLN A 7 0.99 -4.67 -5.80
N PHE A 8 2.05 -4.06 -5.32
CA PHE A 8 2.41 -2.66 -5.46
C PHE A 8 3.64 -2.58 -6.36
N SER A 9 3.51 -1.93 -7.51
CA SER A 9 4.61 -1.73 -8.45
C SER A 9 4.99 -0.25 -8.48
N ASP A 10 6.22 0.11 -8.13
CA ASP A 10 6.71 1.49 -8.20
C ASP A 10 7.97 1.65 -9.06
N ASN A 11 8.06 2.82 -9.71
CA ASN A 11 9.20 3.24 -10.53
C ASN A 11 9.50 4.72 -10.22
N GLU A 12 10.62 4.92 -9.53
CA GLU A 12 11.10 6.23 -9.07
C GLU A 12 12.39 6.64 -9.79
N ASP A 13 13.32 5.70 -9.98
CA ASP A 13 14.68 5.97 -10.47
C ASP A 13 15.08 5.05 -11.64
N ASN A 14 14.15 4.73 -12.54
CA ASN A 14 14.29 3.64 -13.53
C ASN A 14 14.52 2.26 -12.90
N THR A 15 14.23 2.12 -11.61
CA THR A 15 14.23 0.85 -10.89
C THR A 15 12.79 0.44 -10.70
N ASP A 16 12.39 -0.63 -11.39
CA ASP A 16 11.10 -1.26 -11.18
C ASP A 16 11.13 -2.08 -9.89
N ARG A 17 10.24 -1.75 -8.96
CA ARG A 17 10.08 -2.46 -7.69
C ARG A 17 8.69 -3.04 -7.63
N VAL A 18 8.59 -4.30 -7.24
CA VAL A 18 7.34 -5.01 -7.03
C VAL A 18 7.30 -5.50 -5.59
N THR A 19 6.43 -4.91 -4.78
CA THR A 19 6.22 -5.25 -3.38
C THR A 19 4.83 -5.86 -3.23
N GLN A 20 4.70 -7.02 -2.59
CA GLN A 20 3.41 -7.51 -2.14
C GLN A 20 3.23 -7.21 -0.65
N VAL A 21 2.07 -6.65 -0.32
CA VAL A 21 1.68 -6.33 1.05
C VAL A 21 0.22 -6.71 1.30
N GLU A 22 -0.12 -6.89 2.56
CA GLU A 22 -1.50 -7.01 3.00
C GLU A 22 -1.96 -5.69 3.62
N LEU A 23 -3.03 -5.12 3.06
CA LEU A 23 -3.76 -4.00 3.62
C LEU A 23 -4.73 -4.53 4.66
N ARG A 24 -4.54 -4.16 5.92
CA ARG A 24 -5.41 -4.58 7.01
C ARG A 24 -6.53 -3.58 7.21
N GLY A 25 -7.70 -4.06 7.62
CA GLY A 25 -8.86 -3.19 7.85
C GLY A 25 -8.68 -2.13 8.95
N ASP A 26 -7.69 -2.30 9.83
CA ASP A 26 -7.32 -1.31 10.84
C ASP A 26 -6.43 -0.17 10.30
N GLY A 27 -6.12 -0.19 9.00
CA GLY A 27 -5.26 0.80 8.35
C GLY A 27 -3.77 0.50 8.40
N SER A 28 -3.34 -0.64 8.98
CA SER A 28 -1.94 -1.06 8.96
C SER A 28 -1.59 -1.85 7.69
N VAL A 29 -0.29 -1.88 7.37
CA VAL A 29 0.27 -2.65 6.25
C VAL A 29 1.20 -3.73 6.80
N SER A 30 1.07 -4.96 6.30
CA SER A 30 2.02 -6.04 6.62
C SER A 30 2.69 -6.62 5.39
N PHE A 31 3.98 -6.92 5.53
CA PHE A 31 4.84 -7.43 4.47
C PHE A 31 4.47 -8.85 4.01
N ILE A 32 4.56 -9.10 2.70
CA ILE A 32 4.46 -10.44 2.10
C ILE A 32 5.74 -10.76 1.32
N SER A 33 6.10 -9.93 0.33
CA SER A 33 7.31 -10.09 -0.47
C SER A 33 7.76 -8.79 -1.11
N ASP A 34 9.03 -8.68 -1.48
CA ASP A 34 9.59 -7.56 -2.24
C ASP A 34 10.54 -8.10 -3.31
N SER A 35 10.52 -7.50 -4.50
CA SER A 35 11.42 -7.87 -5.60
C SER A 35 12.84 -7.33 -5.43
N THR A 36 13.07 -6.51 -4.41
CA THR A 36 14.38 -5.97 -4.02
C THR A 36 14.93 -6.69 -2.78
N ASN A 37 15.96 -6.13 -2.14
CA ASN A 37 16.56 -6.67 -0.91
C ASN A 37 15.85 -6.18 0.38
N ALA A 38 14.60 -5.74 0.28
CA ALA A 38 13.82 -5.38 1.46
C ALA A 38 13.49 -6.65 2.26
N VAL A 39 13.82 -6.65 3.54
CA VAL A 39 13.55 -7.76 4.47
C VAL A 39 12.24 -7.57 5.23
N ASP A 40 11.71 -6.34 5.26
CA ASP A 40 10.42 -6.03 5.85
C ASP A 40 9.84 -4.76 5.22
N VAL A 41 8.51 -4.66 5.24
CA VAL A 41 7.73 -3.50 4.81
C VAL A 41 6.59 -3.28 5.79
N GLN A 42 6.63 -2.13 6.44
CA GLN A 42 5.61 -1.71 7.41
C GLN A 42 5.01 -0.40 6.98
N GLY A 43 3.86 -0.04 7.55
CA GLY A 43 3.24 1.21 7.17
C GLY A 43 1.81 1.34 7.59
N SER A 44 1.19 2.36 7.00
CA SER A 44 -0.23 2.60 7.11
C SER A 44 -0.82 2.95 5.75
N TRP A 45 -2.11 2.71 5.62
CA TRP A 45 -2.88 3.10 4.46
C TRP A 45 -4.20 3.70 4.92
N ARG A 46 -4.77 4.59 4.10
CA ARG A 46 -6.06 5.19 4.37
C ARG A 46 -6.87 5.37 3.07
N PRO A 47 -8.17 5.08 3.09
CA PRO A 47 -9.05 5.54 2.03
C PRO A 47 -9.16 7.07 2.10
N GLY A 48 -9.16 7.72 0.95
CA GLY A 48 -9.51 9.12 0.79
C GLY A 48 -10.86 9.27 0.10
N ASP A 49 -11.26 10.52 -0.14
CA ASP A 49 -12.49 10.83 -0.87
C ASP A 49 -12.38 10.44 -2.36
N GLU A 50 -13.51 10.14 -2.99
CA GLU A 50 -13.62 9.93 -4.45
C GLU A 50 -12.67 8.85 -5.01
N GLY A 51 -12.42 7.78 -4.25
CA GLY A 51 -11.54 6.68 -4.68
C GLY A 51 -10.06 7.01 -4.56
N LYS A 52 -9.69 8.10 -3.86
CA LYS A 52 -8.30 8.37 -3.49
C LYS A 52 -7.83 7.37 -2.44
N VAL A 53 -6.54 7.11 -2.42
CA VAL A 53 -5.88 6.32 -1.40
C VAL A 53 -4.53 6.94 -1.06
N GLY A 54 -4.19 6.91 0.23
CA GLY A 54 -2.87 7.29 0.72
C GLY A 54 -2.18 6.09 1.35
N PHE A 55 -0.90 5.90 1.05
CA PHE A 55 -0.04 4.93 1.73
C PHE A 55 1.20 5.62 2.30
N LEU A 56 1.60 5.19 3.49
CA LEU A 56 2.90 5.45 4.08
C LEU A 56 3.58 4.10 4.21
N LEU A 57 4.62 3.83 3.42
CA LEU A 57 5.38 2.58 3.49
C LEU A 57 6.81 2.85 3.93
N GLU A 58 7.24 2.19 5.00
CA GLU A 58 8.63 2.10 5.41
C GLU A 58 9.18 0.73 5.02
N ARG A 59 10.21 0.74 4.17
CA ARG A 59 10.92 -0.47 3.74
C ARG A 59 12.23 -0.58 4.48
N PHE A 60 12.52 -1.76 5.01
CA PHE A 60 13.76 -2.07 5.71
C PHE A 60 14.63 -2.95 4.83
N TYR A 61 15.84 -2.50 4.53
CA TYR A 61 16.79 -3.21 3.67
C TYR A 61 17.91 -3.81 4.50
N SER A 62 18.37 -4.98 4.08
CA SER A 62 19.62 -5.58 4.57
C SER A 62 20.53 -5.79 3.37
N ASP A 63 21.64 -5.05 3.31
CA ASP A 63 22.67 -5.33 2.32
C ASP A 63 23.64 -6.40 2.84
N SER A 64 24.37 -7.02 1.91
CA SER A 64 25.45 -7.97 2.12
C SER A 64 26.64 -7.31 2.86
N GLY A 65 26.46 -7.09 4.16
CA GLY A 65 27.49 -6.57 5.06
C GLY A 65 26.91 -5.63 6.11
N ASP A 66 26.22 -6.18 7.13
CA ASP A 66 25.69 -5.55 8.37
C ASP A 66 24.97 -4.18 8.26
N SER A 67 24.85 -3.63 7.06
CA SER A 67 24.36 -2.29 6.79
C SER A 67 22.86 -2.38 6.60
N LYS A 68 22.14 -1.89 7.61
CA LYS A 68 20.69 -1.77 7.61
C LYS A 68 20.34 -0.32 7.34
N TYR A 69 19.46 -0.10 6.38
CA TYR A 69 18.86 1.20 6.16
C TYR A 69 17.35 1.02 5.97
N SER A 70 16.58 2.03 6.34
CA SER A 70 15.16 2.11 6.02
C SER A 70 14.88 3.27 5.09
N MET A 71 13.78 3.16 4.37
CA MET A 71 13.31 4.17 3.44
C MET A 71 11.80 4.30 3.56
N THR A 72 11.36 5.49 3.93
CA THR A 72 9.94 5.84 4.05
C THR A 72 9.48 6.52 2.78
N ARG A 73 8.38 6.04 2.20
CA ARG A 73 7.72 6.63 1.03
C ARG A 73 6.27 6.93 1.32
N ILE A 74 5.82 8.07 0.83
CA ILE A 74 4.42 8.48 0.85
C ILE A 74 3.89 8.35 -0.56
N TYR A 75 2.79 7.63 -0.70
CA TYR A 75 2.13 7.38 -1.97
C TYR A 75 0.72 7.95 -1.93
N GLU A 76 0.36 8.70 -2.96
CA GLU A 76 -1.00 9.19 -3.15
C GLU A 76 -1.49 8.83 -4.55
N GLY A 77 -2.64 8.19 -4.63
CA GLY A 77 -3.18 7.72 -5.89
C GLY A 77 -4.68 7.58 -5.90
N ILE A 78 -5.18 7.14 -7.05
CA ILE A 78 -6.59 6.84 -7.28
C ILE A 78 -6.71 5.34 -7.51
N ILE A 79 -7.69 4.71 -6.86
CA ILE A 79 -8.04 3.32 -7.06
C ILE A 79 -9.39 3.19 -7.77
N THR A 80 -9.47 2.23 -8.68
CA THR A 80 -10.69 1.75 -9.30
C THR A 80 -10.97 0.34 -8.81
N ILE A 81 -12.20 0.09 -8.41
CA ILE A 81 -12.69 -1.23 -8.00
C ILE A 81 -13.59 -1.75 -9.12
N SER A 82 -13.26 -2.93 -9.65
CA SER A 82 -14.04 -3.58 -10.69
C SER A 82 -14.30 -5.04 -10.29
N GLY A 83 -15.51 -5.30 -9.78
CA GLY A 83 -15.85 -6.60 -9.21
C GLY A 83 -15.01 -6.87 -7.97
N THR A 84 -14.24 -7.96 -8.00
CA THR A 84 -13.33 -8.33 -6.92
C THR A 84 -11.95 -7.71 -7.08
N SER A 85 -11.63 -7.09 -8.22
CA SER A 85 -10.28 -6.59 -8.48
C SER A 85 -10.13 -5.13 -8.06
N ILE A 86 -9.04 -4.83 -7.35
CA ILE A 86 -8.63 -3.47 -7.05
C ILE A 86 -7.48 -3.13 -7.96
N ARG A 87 -7.55 -1.97 -8.62
CA ARG A 87 -6.43 -1.40 -9.38
C ARG A 87 -6.23 0.04 -8.98
N GLY A 88 -5.01 0.55 -8.99
CA GLY A 88 -4.77 1.97 -8.77
C GLY A 88 -3.48 2.45 -9.36
N GLU A 89 -3.38 3.76 -9.49
CA GLU A 89 -2.18 4.45 -9.95
C GLU A 89 -2.03 5.79 -9.23
N GLY A 90 -0.80 6.24 -9.06
CA GLY A 90 -0.54 7.49 -8.35
C GLY A 90 0.91 7.92 -8.36
N ARG A 91 1.22 8.87 -7.48
CA ARG A 91 2.53 9.50 -7.33
C ARG A 91 3.18 9.13 -6.01
N ILE A 92 4.51 9.14 -6.02
CA ILE A 92 5.36 9.05 -4.84
C ILE A 92 5.74 10.49 -4.46
N GLU A 93 5.24 10.98 -3.33
CA GLU A 93 5.22 12.42 -3.02
C GLU A 93 6.40 12.90 -2.14
N MET A 94 7.15 12.02 -1.46
CA MET A 94 8.21 12.52 -0.55
C MET A 94 9.44 11.62 -0.39
N GLU A 95 10.58 12.19 -0.78
CA GLU A 95 11.87 12.08 -0.09
C GLU A 95 12.17 13.38 0.67
N LYS A 96 13.14 13.36 1.59
CA LYS A 96 13.73 14.54 2.25
C LYS A 96 14.48 15.49 1.27
N TYR A 97 14.40 15.24 -0.04
CA TYR A 97 15.16 15.91 -1.11
C TYR A 97 14.38 16.01 -2.44
N ASN A 98 13.05 16.22 -2.38
CA ASN A 98 12.17 16.30 -3.55
C ASN A 98 12.61 17.29 -4.66
N ASP A 99 13.45 18.28 -4.34
CA ASP A 99 14.03 19.23 -5.30
C ASP A 99 15.13 18.60 -6.19
N LEU A 100 15.64 17.41 -5.85
CA LEU A 100 16.76 16.73 -6.53
C LEU A 100 16.33 15.47 -7.32
N PHE A 101 15.15 14.91 -7.04
CA PHE A 101 14.68 13.65 -7.63
C PHE A 101 13.27 13.80 -8.21
N THR A 102 13.04 13.21 -9.38
CA THR A 102 11.73 13.19 -10.04
C THR A 102 10.74 12.35 -9.23
N CYS A 103 9.53 12.85 -8.98
CA CYS A 103 8.47 12.06 -8.35
C CYS A 103 8.21 10.78 -9.16
N GLY A 104 8.29 9.62 -8.49
CA GLY A 104 7.98 8.33 -9.10
C GLY A 104 6.48 8.10 -9.31
N PHE A 105 6.16 7.04 -10.04
CA PHE A 105 4.80 6.56 -10.21
C PHE A 105 4.65 5.20 -9.55
N PHE A 106 3.45 4.90 -9.08
CA PHE A 106 3.10 3.56 -8.64
C PHE A 106 1.82 3.08 -9.30
N SER A 107 1.68 1.76 -9.37
CA SER A 107 0.43 1.08 -9.64
C SER A 107 0.20 -0.02 -8.61
N LEU A 108 -1.06 -0.37 -8.36
CA LEU A 108 -1.41 -1.50 -7.49
C LEU A 108 -2.45 -2.39 -8.15
N ILE A 109 -2.40 -3.69 -7.83
CA ILE A 109 -3.41 -4.69 -8.20
C ILE A 109 -3.71 -5.60 -7.01
N SER A 110 -4.96 -6.05 -6.86
CA SER A 110 -5.28 -7.15 -5.94
C SER A 110 -4.62 -8.46 -6.39
N VAL A 111 -4.20 -9.27 -5.42
CA VAL A 111 -3.61 -10.61 -5.65
C VAL A 111 -4.60 -11.70 -5.27
N ASP A 112 -5.44 -11.45 -4.27
CA ASP A 112 -6.51 -12.31 -3.82
C ASP A 112 -7.85 -11.80 -4.37
N ASP A 113 -8.32 -12.29 -5.52
CA ASP A 113 -9.56 -11.81 -6.16
C ASP A 113 -10.86 -12.30 -5.45
N ASP A 114 -10.88 -12.29 -4.12
CA ASP A 114 -12.06 -12.65 -3.34
C ASP A 114 -13.17 -11.60 -3.50
N PRO A 115 -14.45 -12.03 -3.65
CA PRO A 115 -15.59 -11.14 -3.73
C PRO A 115 -15.94 -10.62 -2.34
N ASP A 116 -15.28 -9.55 -1.92
CA ASP A 116 -15.58 -8.86 -0.67
C ASP A 116 -15.72 -7.34 -0.82
N ASP A 117 -16.64 -6.77 -0.04
CA ASP A 117 -16.91 -5.32 -0.02
C ASP A 117 -15.87 -4.54 0.80
N PHE A 118 -14.58 -4.87 0.63
CA PHE A 118 -13.47 -4.35 1.43
C PHE A 118 -13.59 -2.82 1.63
N PHE A 119 -13.78 -2.07 0.54
CA PHE A 119 -13.91 -0.60 0.57
C PHE A 119 -15.30 -0.05 0.90
N GLU A 120 -16.40 -0.79 0.69
CA GLU A 120 -17.71 -0.29 1.15
C GLU A 120 -17.79 -0.29 2.68
N LYS A 121 -17.06 -1.21 3.33
CA LYS A 121 -16.89 -1.26 4.78
C LYS A 121 -15.96 -0.17 5.32
N LEU A 122 -15.27 0.56 4.45
CA LEU A 122 -14.28 1.60 4.78
C LEU A 122 -14.81 3.03 4.58
N LYS A 123 -16.01 3.21 4.02
CA LYS A 123 -16.67 4.53 3.93
C LYS A 123 -16.93 5.08 5.34
N PRO A 124 -16.68 6.38 5.62
CA PRO A 124 -17.01 6.99 6.89
C PRO A 124 -18.51 6.83 7.16
N GLY A 125 -18.88 6.02 8.15
CA GLY A 125 -20.28 5.75 8.51
C GLY A 125 -20.67 4.26 8.54
N HIS A 126 -19.85 3.34 8.02
CA HIS A 126 -20.05 1.91 8.30
C HIS A 126 -19.47 1.57 9.68
N THR A 127 -20.24 1.87 10.73
CA THR A 127 -20.06 1.22 12.03
C THR A 127 -20.20 -0.27 11.79
N VAL A 128 -19.09 -1.01 11.82
CA VAL A 128 -19.14 -2.45 12.08
C VAL A 128 -19.74 -2.56 13.47
N MET A 129 -21.07 -2.68 13.56
CA MET A 129 -21.70 -3.18 14.76
C MET A 129 -21.16 -4.59 14.92
N GLN A 130 -20.11 -4.73 15.73
CA GLN A 130 -19.77 -6.00 16.30
C GLN A 130 -21.04 -6.45 17.02
N GLY A 131 -21.64 -7.53 16.50
CA GLY A 131 -22.71 -8.21 17.18
C GLY A 131 -22.26 -8.51 18.59
N ILE A 132 -22.89 -7.85 19.55
CA ILE A 132 -22.89 -8.33 20.92
C ILE A 132 -23.82 -9.55 20.85
N ASP A 133 -23.24 -10.72 20.66
CA ASP A 133 -23.95 -11.97 20.88
C ASP A 133 -24.29 -12.05 22.38
N GLN A 134 -25.60 -12.03 22.63
CA GLN A 134 -26.38 -12.52 23.78
C GLN A 134 -26.20 -11.85 25.16
#